data_AF-A0A366HAD3-F1
#
_entry.id   AF-A0A366HAD3-F1
#
_cell.length_a   1.000
_cell.length_b   1.000
_cell.length_c   1.000
_cell.angle_alpha   90.00
_cell.angle_beta   90.00
_cell.angle_gamma   90.00
#
_symmetry.space_group_name_H-M   'P 1'
#
loop_
_entity.id
_entity.type
_entity.pdbx_description
1 polymer ?
#
loop_
_entity_poly.entity_id
_entity_poly.type
_entity_poly.pdbx_seq_one_letter_code
_entity_poly.pdbx_strand_id
1 'polypeptide(L)' 'MAIFKLSALDGGVVLIVRARCLTCARQVAIDYAGPEGTRVWASRSNSTVDLIRDPESHGYLSEGKSGLIKRIEHDSTE' A
#
# COMPACT_ATOMS: atom_id res chain seq x y z
N MET A 1 -0.40 4.37 -14.73
CA MET A 1 0.30 4.71 -13.46
C MET A 1 0.62 3.41 -12.75
N ALA A 2 1.72 3.34 -12.01
CA ALA A 2 2.14 2.12 -11.33
C ALA A 2 1.24 1.79 -10.14
N ILE A 3 1.15 0.50 -9.83
CA ILE A 3 0.48 -0.02 -8.64
C ILE A 3 1.55 -0.55 -7.70
N PHE A 4 1.46 -0.13 -6.44
CA PHE A 4 2.40 -0.52 -5.40
C PHE A 4 1.66 -1.27 -4.30
N LYS A 5 2.30 -2.32 -3.80
CA LYS A 5 1.93 -3.00 -2.56
C LYS A 5 2.77 -2.42 -1.45
N LEU A 6 2.14 -1.89 -0.42
CA LEU A 6 2.78 -1.52 0.83
C LEU A 6 2.38 -2.52 1.90
N SER A 7 3.36 -3.08 2.59
CA SER A 7 3.13 -3.99 3.71
C SER A 7 3.79 -3.43 4.96
N ALA A 8 3.00 -3.29 6.02
CA ALA A 8 3.54 -2.98 7.33
C ALA A 8 4.41 -4.15 7.81
N LEU A 9 5.53 -3.87 8.48
CA LEU A 9 6.48 -4.91 8.88
C LEU A 9 5.98 -5.78 10.03
N ASP A 10 5.04 -5.29 10.84
CA ASP A 10 4.31 -6.09 11.82
C ASP A 10 3.36 -7.10 11.15
N GLY A 11 3.14 -6.99 9.83
CA GLY A 11 2.30 -7.91 9.06
C GLY A 11 0.79 -7.67 9.21
N GLY A 12 0.36 -6.76 10.09
CA GLY A 12 -1.05 -6.53 10.40
C GLY A 12 -1.84 -5.86 9.27
N VAL A 13 -1.18 -5.11 8.38
CA VAL A 13 -1.87 -4.40 7.30
C VAL A 13 -1.07 -4.31 6.00
N VAL A 14 -1.80 -4.46 4.89
CA VAL A 14 -1.29 -4.29 3.53
C VAL A 14 -2.18 -3.33 2.76
N LEU A 15 -1.57 -2.34 2.10
CA LEU A 15 -2.23 -1.39 1.23
C LEU A 15 -1.79 -1.61 -0.22
N ILE A 16 -2.75 -1.65 -1.13
CA ILE A 16 -2.52 -1.63 -2.57
C ILE A 16 -2.89 -0.25 -3.06
N VAL A 17 -1.93 0.49 -3.60
CA VAL A 17 -2.12 1.91 -3.98
C VAL A 17 -1.69 2.15 -5.41
N ARG A 18 -2.36 3.10 -6.08
CA ARG A 18 -1.94 3.61 -7.38
C ARG A 18 -1.20 4.93 -7.22
N ALA A 19 0.06 4.96 -7.64
CA ALA A 19 0.90 6.13 -7.49
C ALA A 19 1.86 6.31 -8.68
N ARG A 20 2.46 7.50 -8.79
CA ARG A 20 3.43 7.81 -9.86
C ARG A 20 4.83 7.28 -9.55
N CYS A 21 5.19 7.21 -8.27
CA CYS A 21 6.49 6.75 -7.79
C CYS A 21 6.38 6.20 -6.37
N LEU A 22 7.47 5.62 -5.86
CA LEU A 22 7.56 5.07 -4.50
C LEU A 22 7.25 6.11 -3.41
N THR A 23 7.70 7.36 -3.59
CA THR A 23 7.42 8.45 -2.64
C THR A 23 5.93 8.79 -2.61
N CYS A 24 5.29 8.91 -3.76
CA CYS A 24 3.84 9.12 -3.85
C CYS A 24 3.06 7.94 -3.26
N ALA A 25 3.54 6.71 -3.44
CA ALA A 25 2.91 5.52 -2.87
C ALA A 25 2.87 5.58 -1.34
N ARG A 26 3.98 6.01 -0.71
CA ARG A 26 4.04 6.25 0.74
C ARG A 26 3.12 7.39 1.17
N GLN A 27 3.10 8.50 0.43
CA GLN A 27 2.20 9.61 0.77
C GLN A 27 0.74 9.16 0.75
N VAL A 28 0.31 8.41 -0.28
CA VAL A 28 -1.02 7.83 -0.33
C VAL A 28 -1.26 6.89 0.86
N ALA A 29 -0.30 6.03 1.20
CA ALA A 29 -0.46 5.17 2.38
C ALA A 29 -0.59 5.94 3.70
N ILE A 30 0.12 7.07 3.85
CA ILE A 30 -0.04 7.97 4.99
C ILE A 30 -1.43 8.61 5.00
N ASP A 31 -1.90 9.10 3.86
CA ASP A 31 -3.21 9.78 3.74
C ASP A 31 -4.37 8.81 4.04
N TYR A 32 -4.17 7.52 3.79
CA TYR A 32 -5.14 6.44 4.02
C TYR A 32 -4.76 5.54 5.21
N ALA A 33 -3.92 6.03 6.11
CA ALA A 33 -3.57 5.31 7.33
C ALA A 33 -4.80 5.11 8.21
N GLY A 34 -4.93 3.91 8.77
CA GLY A 34 -5.97 3.56 9.71
C GLY A 34 -5.45 3.55 11.16
N PRO A 35 -5.95 2.64 12.00
CA PRO A 35 -5.55 2.51 13.40
C PRO A 35 -4.05 2.26 13.62
N GLU A 36 -3.35 1.69 12.64
CA GLU A 36 -1.90 1.49 12.66
C GLU A 36 -1.12 2.82 12.74
N GLY A 37 -1.76 3.92 12.32
CA GLY A 37 -1.19 5.26 12.33
C GLY A 37 -0.23 5.52 11.17
N THR A 38 -0.01 6.81 10.90
CA THR A 38 0.80 7.28 9.77
C THR A 38 2.28 6.93 9.88
N ARG A 39 2.78 6.69 11.10
CA ARG A 39 4.20 6.38 11.38
C ARG A 39 4.66 5.06 10.77
N VAL A 40 3.75 4.12 10.55
CA VAL A 40 4.04 2.84 9.87
C VAL A 40 4.45 3.09 8.42
N TRP A 41 3.72 3.98 7.73
CA TRP A 41 3.90 4.27 6.31
C TRP A 41 4.98 5.33 6.03
N ALA A 42 5.23 6.23 6.99
CA ALA A 42 6.21 7.30 6.86
C ALA A 42 7.67 6.80 6.84
N SER A 43 7.97 5.71 7.57
CA SER A 43 9.33 5.18 7.69
C SER A 43 9.55 3.92 6.85
N ARG A 44 10.69 3.89 6.13
CA ARG A 44 11.14 2.68 5.42
C ARG A 44 11.47 1.52 6.35
N SER A 45 11.74 1.81 7.62
CA SER A 45 12.07 0.80 8.63
C SER A 45 10.83 0.16 9.25
N ASN A 46 9.63 0.62 8.89
CA ASN A 46 8.36 0.12 9.43
C ASN A 46 7.43 -0.44 8.34
N SER A 47 7.74 -0.18 7.06
CA SER A 47 6.95 -0.66 5.92
C SER A 47 7.81 -0.91 4.68
N THR A 48 7.38 -1.90 3.90
CA THR A 48 7.93 -2.22 2.58
C THR A 48 7.07 -1.63 1.48
N VAL A 49 7.66 -1.38 0.31
CA VAL A 49 6.96 -0.88 -0.88
C VAL A 49 7.45 -1.64 -2.09
N ASP A 50 6.58 -2.45 -2.66
CA ASP A 50 6.87 -3.30 -3.82
C ASP A 50 6.04 -2.85 -5.02
N LEU A 51 6.69 -2.78 -6.19
CA LEU A 51 6.02 -2.51 -7.45
C LEU A 51 5.32 -3.78 -7.95
N ILE A 52 4.01 -3.70 -8.19
CA ILE A 52 3.27 -4.75 -8.88
C ILE A 52 3.50 -4.57 -10.39
N ARG A 53 4.34 -5.43 -10.96
CA ARG A 53 4.73 -5.36 -12.38
C ARG A 53 3.61 -5.75 -13.33
N ASP A 54 2.81 -6.75 -12.95
CA ASP A 54 1.68 -7.24 -13.74
C ASP A 54 0.36 -7.08 -12.97
N PRO A 55 -0.21 -5.86 -12.92
CA PRO A 55 -1.39 -5.59 -12.11
C PRO A 55 -2.62 -6.38 -12.52
N GLU A 56 -2.76 -6.72 -13.81
CA GLU A 56 -3.91 -7.43 -14.36
C GLU A 56 -3.98 -8.88 -13.88
N SER A 57 -2.84 -9.58 -13.77
CA SER A 57 -2.78 -10.93 -13.15
C SER A 57 -3.22 -10.93 -11.68
N HIS A 58 -3.18 -9.77 -11.01
CA HIS A 58 -3.66 -9.60 -9.64
C HIS A 58 -5.09 -9.02 -9.57
N GLY A 59 -5.78 -8.90 -10.71
CA GLY A 59 -7.14 -8.36 -10.80
C GLY A 59 -7.23 -6.84 -10.68
N TYR A 60 -6.12 -6.11 -10.86
CA TYR A 60 -6.10 -4.66 -10.84
C TYR A 60 -6.01 -4.08 -12.26
N LEU A 61 -6.88 -3.13 -12.57
CA LEU A 61 -6.81 -2.40 -13.84
C LEU A 61 -5.53 -1.57 -13.93
N SER A 62 -4.81 -1.61 -15.04
CA SER A 62 -3.61 -0.80 -15.30
C SER A 62 -3.90 0.71 -15.42
N GLU A 63 -5.16 1.05 -15.72
CA GLU A 63 -5.67 2.43 -15.85
C GLU A 63 -6.55 2.86 -14.65
N GLY A 64 -6.51 4.15 -14.30
CA GLY A 64 -7.23 4.70 -13.15
C GLY A 64 -6.55 5.86 -12.45
N LYS A 65 -7.27 6.50 -11.51
CA LYS A 65 -6.79 7.65 -10.72
C LYS A 65 -5.85 7.19 -9.59
N SER A 66 -4.98 8.10 -9.16
CA SER A 66 -4.14 7.90 -7.96
C SER A 66 -4.99 7.72 -6.71
N GLY A 67 -4.57 6.84 -5.81
CA GLY A 67 -5.25 6.62 -4.53
C GLY A 67 -5.14 5.18 -4.04
N LEU A 68 -5.82 4.90 -2.93
CA LEU A 68 -5.97 3.56 -2.39
C LEU A 68 -6.85 2.71 -3.31
N ILE A 69 -6.36 1.54 -3.71
CA ILE A 69 -7.12 0.54 -4.47
C ILE A 69 -7.75 -0.46 -3.52
N LYS A 70 -6.97 -0.99 -2.57
CA LYS A 70 -7.40 -2.02 -1.64
C LYS A 70 -6.63 -1.93 -0.33
N ARG A 71 -7.33 -2.17 0.78
CA ARG A 71 -6.76 -2.38 2.11
C ARG A 71 -7.02 -3.83 2.51
N ILE A 72 -6.02 -4.49 3.08
CA ILE A 72 -6.08 -5.86 3.56
C ILE A 72 -5.58 -5.80 5.00
N GLU A 73 -6.45 -6.14 5.94
CA GLU A 73 -6.13 -6.19 7.36
C GLU A 73 -6.05 -7.66 7.75
N HIS A 74 -4.92 -8.06 8.34
CA HIS A 74 -4.73 -9.38 8.90
C HIS A 74 -5.09 -9.28 10.38
N ASP A 75 -6.33 -9.63 10.70
CA ASP A 75 -6.73 -9.81 12.09
C ASP A 75 -5.89 -10.97 12.65
N SER A 76 -4.96 -10.64 13.54
CA SER A 76 -4.27 -11.66 14.33
C SER A 76 -5.26 -12.15 15.38
N THR A 77 -6.29 -12.89 14.96
CA THR A 77 -7.13 -13.64 15.88
C THR A 77 -6.32 -14.86 16.32
N GLU A 78 -5.56 -14.70 17.41
CA GLU A 78 -5.17 -15.82 18.28
C GLU A 78 -6.39 -16.36 19.02
#